data_AF-F1CJ42-F1
#
_entry.id   AF-F1CJ42-F1
#
_cell.length_a   1.000
_cell.length_b   1.000
_cell.length_c   1.000
_cell.angle_alpha   90.00
_cell.angle_beta   90.00
_cell.angle_gamma   90.00
#
_symmetry.space_group_name_H-M   'P 1'
#
loop_
_entity.id
_entity.type
_entity.pdbx_description
1 polymer ?
#
loop_
_entity_poly.entity_id
_entity_poly.type
_entity_poly.pdbx_seq_one_letter_code
_entity_poly.pdbx_strand_id
1 'polypeptide(L)'
;MPRFYPDNYYLGILFLCVPFQYFLVYYWNSSEITRTHAINEFIKGLVQFKTSFFHWKSWEKWCLRFLSTFWSKDLFEKSSYDSDDLQAESPAVEVMKYKQKHGYFASSPEPRNPRSPSVKYRIGQVVVHKIWHYRGVIIGWDEEAKAPEEWFKIMHGTGRPHWRTMPNYAILVDSRDRSKPQITYV
;
A
#
# COMPACT_ATOMS: atom_id res chain seq x y z
N MET A 1 -33.87 39.84 -29.27
CA MET A 1 -33.93 38.37 -29.12
C MET A 1 -32.56 37.89 -28.67
N PRO A 2 -32.42 37.22 -27.51
CA PRO A 2 -31.11 36.83 -26.99
C PRO A 2 -30.55 35.64 -27.79
N ARG A 3 -29.28 35.72 -28.17
CA ARG A 3 -28.53 34.67 -28.86
C ARG A 3 -28.18 33.56 -27.87
N PHE A 4 -28.60 32.34 -28.15
CA PHE A 4 -28.11 31.14 -27.48
C PHE A 4 -26.64 30.93 -27.89
N TYR A 5 -25.72 31.00 -26.92
CA TYR A 5 -24.30 30.68 -27.12
C TYR A 5 -24.09 29.16 -27.26
N PRO A 6 -23.12 28.69 -28.06
CA PRO A 6 -22.81 27.28 -28.22
C PRO A 6 -21.79 26.74 -27.19
N ASP A 7 -21.74 27.24 -25.95
CA ASP A 7 -20.61 26.98 -25.03
C ASP A 7 -20.70 25.67 -24.22
N ASN A 8 -21.64 24.80 -24.56
CA ASN A 8 -21.96 23.59 -23.78
C ASN A 8 -20.92 22.46 -23.96
N TYR A 9 -20.10 22.51 -25.02
CA TYR A 9 -19.10 21.47 -25.30
C TYR A 9 -17.89 21.55 -24.35
N TYR A 10 -17.53 22.74 -23.87
CA TYR A 10 -16.45 22.92 -22.90
C TYR A 10 -16.73 22.18 -21.60
N LEU A 11 -17.99 22.19 -21.16
CA LEU A 11 -18.42 21.53 -19.93
C LEU A 11 -18.36 20.00 -20.08
N GLY A 12 -18.69 19.48 -21.26
CA GLY A 12 -18.52 18.06 -21.59
C GLY A 12 -17.05 17.64 -21.66
N ILE A 13 -16.18 18.47 -22.22
CA ILE A 13 -14.73 18.21 -22.27
C ILE A 13 -14.14 18.23 -20.85
N LEU A 14 -14.50 19.21 -20.01
CA LEU A 14 -14.06 19.29 -18.62
C LEU A 14 -14.50 18.08 -17.79
N PHE A 15 -15.72 17.60 -18.00
CA PHE A 15 -16.24 16.41 -17.33
C PHE A 15 -15.48 15.14 -17.72
N LEU A 16 -14.98 15.06 -18.96
CA LEU A 16 -14.23 13.93 -19.48
C LEU A 16 -12.73 14.01 -19.13
N CYS A 17 -12.20 15.21 -18.92
CA CYS A 17 -10.81 15.44 -18.52
C CYS A 17 -10.46 14.83 -17.16
N VAL A 18 -11.35 14.87 -16.18
CA VAL A 18 -11.07 14.34 -14.82
C VAL A 18 -10.87 12.81 -14.79
N PRO A 19 -11.77 11.98 -15.36
CA PRO A 19 -11.53 10.53 -15.44
C PRO A 19 -10.35 10.20 -16.36
N PHE A 20 -10.10 11.01 -17.39
CA PHE A 20 -8.94 10.84 -18.28
C PHE A 20 -7.59 11.13 -17.58
N GLN A 21 -7.54 12.17 -16.75
CA GLN A 21 -6.37 12.48 -15.93
C GLN A 21 -6.10 11.39 -14.88
N TYR A 22 -7.14 10.90 -14.22
CA TYR A 22 -7.01 9.76 -13.30
C TYR A 22 -6.48 8.51 -14.01
N PHE A 23 -6.96 8.25 -15.23
CA PHE A 23 -6.46 7.18 -16.08
C PHE A 23 -4.98 7.36 -16.43
N LEU A 24 -4.53 8.53 -16.87
CA LEU A 24 -3.12 8.75 -17.19
C LEU A 24 -2.20 8.53 -15.98
N VAL A 25 -2.58 9.04 -14.80
CA VAL A 25 -1.76 8.96 -13.58
C VAL A 25 -1.61 7.52 -13.07
N TYR A 26 -2.65 6.69 -13.17
CA TYR A 26 -2.61 5.30 -12.71
C TYR A 26 -1.70 4.41 -13.57
N TYR A 27 -1.56 4.70 -14.88
CA TYR A 27 -0.91 3.81 -15.84
C TYR A 27 0.50 4.23 -16.27
N TRP A 28 0.94 5.45 -15.94
CA TRP A 28 2.21 6.00 -16.44
C TRP A 28 3.48 5.29 -15.89
N ASN A 29 3.36 4.45 -14.85
CA ASN A 29 4.52 3.84 -14.17
C ASN A 29 4.54 2.30 -14.15
N SER A 30 3.77 1.62 -15.02
CA SER A 30 3.61 0.15 -15.00
C SER A 30 4.42 -0.56 -16.09
N SER A 31 5.05 -1.70 -15.77
CA SER A 31 5.79 -2.57 -16.71
C SER A 31 4.92 -3.11 -17.87
N GLU A 32 5.53 -3.56 -18.97
CA GLU A 32 4.78 -3.94 -20.19
C GLU A 32 3.69 -5.00 -19.97
N ILE A 33 3.92 -5.96 -19.07
CA ILE A 33 2.96 -7.03 -18.75
C ILE A 33 1.80 -6.49 -17.90
N THR A 34 2.07 -5.58 -16.96
CA THR A 34 1.03 -4.96 -16.13
C THR A 34 0.19 -3.96 -16.92
N ARG A 35 0.81 -3.25 -17.88
CA ARG A 35 0.12 -2.36 -18.82
C ARG A 35 -0.93 -3.10 -19.67
N THR A 36 -0.57 -4.24 -20.25
CA THR A 36 -1.50 -5.00 -21.12
C THR A 36 -2.68 -5.59 -20.35
N HIS A 37 -2.44 -6.12 -19.15
CA HIS A 37 -3.51 -6.60 -18.28
C HIS A 37 -4.46 -5.47 -17.85
N ALA A 38 -3.90 -4.32 -17.48
CA ALA A 38 -4.69 -3.18 -17.05
C ALA A 38 -5.47 -2.53 -18.22
N ILE A 39 -4.91 -2.51 -19.43
CA ILE A 39 -5.64 -2.10 -20.65
C ILE A 39 -6.84 -3.03 -20.90
N ASN A 40 -6.67 -4.34 -20.76
CA ASN A 40 -7.77 -5.30 -20.95
C ASN A 40 -8.87 -5.13 -19.88
N GLU A 41 -8.51 -4.88 -18.62
CA GLU A 41 -9.48 -4.57 -17.55
C GLU A 41 -10.18 -3.23 -17.80
N PHE A 42 -9.47 -2.23 -18.31
CA PHE A 42 -10.05 -0.95 -18.70
C PHE A 42 -11.02 -1.09 -19.88
N ILE A 43 -10.68 -1.86 -20.91
CA ILE A 43 -11.57 -2.13 -22.06
C ILE A 43 -12.83 -2.85 -21.59
N LYS A 44 -12.71 -3.84 -20.69
CA LYS A 44 -13.88 -4.47 -20.06
C LYS A 44 -14.72 -3.44 -19.30
N GLY A 45 -14.06 -2.56 -18.53
CA GLY A 45 -14.70 -1.45 -17.83
C GLY A 45 -15.44 -0.49 -18.77
N LEU A 46 -14.86 -0.13 -19.91
CA LEU A 46 -15.48 0.73 -20.93
C LEU A 46 -16.65 0.05 -21.64
N VAL A 47 -16.56 -1.25 -21.92
CA VAL A 47 -17.66 -2.03 -22.50
C VAL A 47 -18.82 -2.11 -21.51
N GLN A 48 -18.53 -2.41 -20.25
CA GLN A 48 -19.53 -2.46 -19.18
C GLN A 48 -20.14 -1.07 -18.92
N PHE A 49 -19.32 -0.02 -18.97
CA PHE A 49 -19.77 1.36 -18.90
C PHE A 49 -20.65 1.73 -20.09
N LYS A 50 -20.28 1.42 -21.33
CA LYS A 50 -21.12 1.64 -22.53
C LYS A 50 -22.48 0.96 -22.38
N THR A 51 -22.52 -0.29 -21.91
CA THR A 51 -23.79 -1.01 -21.71
C THR A 51 -24.63 -0.44 -20.58
N SER A 52 -24.01 0.13 -19.55
CA SER A 52 -24.70 0.66 -18.36
C SER A 52 -25.06 2.15 -18.45
N PHE A 53 -24.25 2.97 -19.13
CA PHE A 53 -24.37 4.43 -19.23
C PHE A 53 -25.49 4.86 -20.16
N PHE A 54 -25.81 4.07 -21.19
CA PHE A 54 -26.95 4.31 -22.09
C PHE A 54 -28.31 3.93 -21.48
N HIS A 55 -28.35 3.37 -20.27
CA HIS A 55 -29.60 3.13 -19.55
C HIS A 55 -29.89 4.31 -18.62
N TRP A 56 -30.89 5.11 -18.97
CA TRP A 56 -31.31 6.31 -18.23
C TRP A 56 -31.48 6.10 -16.71
N LYS A 57 -32.02 4.94 -16.30
CA LYS A 57 -32.19 4.59 -14.87
C LYS A 57 -30.88 4.35 -14.11
N SER A 58 -29.82 3.95 -14.81
CA SER A 58 -28.49 3.77 -14.21
C SER A 58 -27.78 5.11 -14.03
N TRP A 59 -28.01 6.03 -14.97
CA TRP A 59 -27.53 7.41 -14.87
C TRP A 59 -28.16 8.15 -13.69
N GLU A 60 -29.48 8.00 -13.47
CA GLU A 60 -30.19 8.53 -12.29
C GLU A 60 -29.54 8.04 -10.97
N LYS A 61 -29.31 6.73 -10.85
CA LYS A 61 -28.67 6.15 -9.67
C LYS A 61 -27.23 6.61 -9.48
N TRP A 62 -26.48 6.75 -10.56
CA TRP A 62 -25.10 7.23 -10.51
C TRP A 62 -25.02 8.69 -10.11
N CYS A 63 -25.82 9.58 -10.72
CA CYS A 63 -25.90 10.98 -10.36
C CYS A 63 -26.33 11.16 -8.90
N LEU A 64 -27.32 10.41 -8.42
CA LEU A 64 -27.76 10.49 -7.03
C LEU A 64 -26.67 10.05 -6.04
N ARG A 65 -25.88 9.01 -6.36
CA ARG A 65 -24.75 8.56 -5.54
C ARG A 65 -23.58 9.54 -5.58
N PHE A 66 -23.29 10.08 -6.74
CA PHE A 66 -22.22 11.05 -6.91
C PHE A 66 -22.57 12.36 -6.20
N LEU A 67 -23.78 12.87 -6.41
CA LEU A 67 -24.29 14.08 -5.79
C LEU A 67 -24.39 13.91 -4.27
N SER A 68 -24.83 12.76 -3.76
CA SER A 68 -24.86 12.53 -2.30
C SER A 68 -23.48 12.50 -1.68
N THR A 69 -22.49 11.90 -2.35
CA THR A 69 -21.10 11.87 -1.89
C THR A 69 -20.44 13.25 -1.93
N PHE A 70 -20.86 14.10 -2.88
CA PHE A 70 -20.36 15.46 -3.05
C PHE A 70 -21.04 16.44 -2.07
N TRP A 71 -22.37 16.37 -1.92
CA TRP A 71 -23.14 17.14 -0.93
C TRP A 71 -22.77 16.77 0.51
N SER A 72 -22.43 15.52 0.79
CA SER A 72 -22.00 15.12 2.13
C SER A 72 -20.61 15.64 2.50
N LYS A 73 -19.80 16.07 1.53
CA LYS A 73 -18.45 16.58 1.77
C LYS A 73 -18.32 18.10 1.83
N ASP A 74 -19.29 18.85 1.29
CA ASP A 74 -19.08 20.29 1.02
C ASP A 74 -20.00 21.24 1.83
N LEU A 75 -20.95 20.75 2.63
CA LEU A 75 -21.94 21.63 3.30
C LEU A 75 -22.17 21.41 4.80
N PHE A 76 -21.26 20.75 5.53
CA PHE A 76 -21.29 20.79 7.00
C PHE A 76 -19.91 20.59 7.66
N GLU A 77 -18.86 21.24 7.15
CA GLU A 77 -17.65 21.49 7.95
C GLU A 77 -17.71 22.91 8.53
N LYS A 78 -18.76 23.15 9.34
CA LYS A 78 -18.83 24.32 10.20
C LYS A 78 -18.03 24.02 11.46
N SER A 79 -16.73 24.32 11.40
CA SER A 79 -15.91 24.86 12.49
C SER A 79 -16.48 24.68 13.91
N SER A 80 -16.05 23.61 14.57
CA SER A 80 -15.84 23.60 16.02
C SER A 80 -14.42 23.11 16.25
N TYR A 81 -13.48 24.04 16.36
CA TYR A 81 -12.19 23.80 17.00
C TYR A 81 -12.50 23.48 18.46
N ASP A 82 -12.62 22.19 18.77
CA ASP A 82 -12.47 21.71 20.13
C ASP A 82 -11.05 21.16 20.27
N SER A 83 -10.27 21.90 21.05
CA SER A 83 -8.91 21.59 21.40
C SER A 83 -8.93 20.52 22.48
N ASP A 84 -8.72 19.24 22.14
CA ASP A 84 -8.07 18.27 23.05
C ASP A 84 -7.71 16.87 22.48
N ASP A 85 -7.80 16.58 21.17
CA ASP A 85 -7.32 15.29 20.63
C ASP A 85 -5.89 15.37 20.08
N LEU A 86 -4.90 15.27 20.97
CA LEU A 86 -3.48 15.03 20.63
C LEU A 86 -3.18 13.58 20.20
N GLN A 87 -4.20 12.77 19.90
CA GLN A 87 -4.06 11.51 19.18
C GLN A 87 -4.71 11.67 17.81
N ALA A 88 -3.92 12.12 16.84
CA ALA A 88 -4.24 11.93 15.43
C ALA A 88 -4.35 10.42 15.16
N GLU A 89 -5.57 9.88 15.23
CA GLU A 89 -5.92 8.53 14.80
C GLU A 89 -5.70 8.46 13.28
N SER A 90 -4.47 8.15 12.88
CA SER A 90 -4.15 7.93 11.48
C SER A 90 -4.67 6.56 11.08
N PRO A 91 -5.61 6.45 10.12
CA PRO A 91 -6.10 5.16 9.64
C PRO A 91 -4.97 4.24 9.16
N ALA A 92 -3.86 4.81 8.68
CA ALA A 92 -2.67 4.07 8.28
C ALA A 92 -1.98 3.35 9.45
N VAL A 93 -1.92 3.99 10.63
CA VAL A 93 -1.30 3.41 11.83
C VAL A 93 -2.16 2.27 12.36
N GLU A 94 -3.48 2.42 12.36
CA GLU A 94 -4.40 1.36 12.80
C GLU A 94 -4.38 0.16 11.87
N VAL A 95 -4.42 0.39 10.55
CA VAL A 95 -4.32 -0.67 9.55
C VAL A 95 -2.98 -1.40 9.69
N MET A 96 -1.89 -0.68 9.95
CA MET A 96 -0.58 -1.28 10.17
C MET A 96 -0.56 -2.14 11.45
N LYS A 97 -1.08 -1.61 12.57
CA LYS A 97 -1.22 -2.37 13.83
C LYS A 97 -2.11 -3.60 13.67
N TYR A 98 -3.21 -3.50 12.91
CA TYR A 98 -4.10 -4.61 12.62
C TYR A 98 -3.40 -5.71 11.80
N LYS A 99 -2.71 -5.32 10.72
CA LYS A 99 -1.97 -6.26 9.86
C LYS A 99 -0.78 -6.90 10.57
N GLN A 100 -0.10 -6.15 11.44
CA GLN A 100 1.12 -6.54 12.14
C GLN A 100 0.88 -6.80 13.63
N LYS A 101 -0.29 -7.37 13.97
CA LYS A 101 -0.70 -7.59 15.37
C LYS A 101 0.36 -8.29 16.24
N HIS A 102 1.13 -9.19 15.65
CA HIS A 102 2.16 -9.96 16.36
C HIS A 102 3.58 -9.38 16.25
N GLY A 103 3.81 -8.41 15.36
CA GLY A 103 5.12 -7.78 15.16
C GLY A 103 6.24 -8.74 14.73
N TYR A 104 5.91 -9.90 14.15
CA TYR A 104 6.90 -10.90 13.73
C TYR A 104 7.79 -10.40 12.58
N PHE A 105 8.96 -11.03 12.44
CA PHE A 105 9.90 -10.81 11.35
C PHE A 105 10.33 -9.33 11.22
N ALA A 106 10.71 -8.72 12.33
CA ALA A 106 11.06 -7.31 12.45
C ALA A 106 9.99 -6.31 11.99
N SER A 107 8.73 -6.73 11.87
CA SER A 107 7.61 -5.90 11.43
C SER A 107 6.80 -5.31 12.60
N SER A 108 7.41 -5.08 13.76
CA SER A 108 6.74 -4.41 14.88
C SER A 108 6.42 -2.95 14.53
N PRO A 109 5.21 -2.45 14.81
CA PRO A 109 4.85 -1.04 14.63
C PRO A 109 5.52 -0.12 15.67
N GLU A 110 6.07 -0.68 16.75
CA GLU A 110 6.70 0.09 17.82
C GLU A 110 8.11 0.56 17.42
N PRO A 111 8.42 1.87 17.58
CA PRO A 111 9.76 2.38 17.34
C PRO A 111 10.79 1.74 18.26
N ARG A 112 11.89 1.25 17.69
CA ARG A 112 13.00 0.64 18.44
C ARG A 112 14.08 1.68 18.74
N ASN A 113 13.89 2.44 19.82
CA ASN A 113 14.79 3.52 20.24
C ASN A 113 14.93 3.54 21.78
N PRO A 114 16.15 3.53 22.36
CA PRO A 114 17.47 3.45 21.70
C PRO A 114 17.76 2.07 21.10
N ARG A 115 18.69 2.01 20.13
CA ARG A 115 19.13 0.75 19.52
C ARG A 115 19.94 -0.07 20.55
N SER A 116 19.58 -1.33 20.75
CA SER A 116 20.32 -2.22 21.63
C SER A 116 21.76 -2.49 21.16
N PRO A 117 22.74 -2.57 22.09
CA PRO A 117 24.14 -2.85 21.76
C PRO A 117 24.37 -4.20 21.07
N SER A 118 23.47 -5.18 21.28
CA SER A 118 23.58 -6.52 20.69
C SER A 118 23.38 -6.51 19.17
N VAL A 119 22.64 -5.53 18.64
CA VAL A 119 22.30 -5.40 17.22
C VAL A 119 23.50 -4.83 16.47
N LYS A 120 24.24 -5.69 15.76
CA LYS A 120 25.47 -5.34 15.04
C LYS A 120 25.23 -4.50 13.78
N TYR A 121 24.20 -4.81 12.99
CA TYR A 121 23.97 -4.19 11.68
C TYR A 121 22.83 -3.18 11.70
N ARG A 122 22.83 -2.26 10.73
CA ARG A 122 21.84 -1.16 10.66
C ARG A 122 20.84 -1.38 9.53
N ILE A 123 19.65 -0.80 9.69
CA ILE A 123 18.66 -0.69 8.61
C ILE A 123 19.29 0.10 7.45
N GLY A 124 19.06 -0.35 6.23
CA GLY A 124 19.64 0.20 5.00
C GLY A 124 21.02 -0.34 4.63
N GLN A 125 21.66 -1.12 5.52
CA GLN A 125 22.96 -1.71 5.23
C GLN A 125 22.82 -2.87 4.23
N VAL A 126 23.68 -2.87 3.21
CA VAL A 126 23.81 -3.99 2.26
C VAL A 126 24.67 -5.08 2.89
N VAL A 127 24.17 -6.31 2.87
CA VAL A 127 24.83 -7.49 3.44
C VAL A 127 24.85 -8.64 2.45
N VAL A 128 25.81 -9.55 2.63
CA VAL A 128 25.90 -10.82 1.89
C VAL A 128 25.68 -11.96 2.88
N HIS A 129 24.74 -12.85 2.57
CA HIS A 129 24.46 -14.00 3.41
C HIS A 129 25.65 -14.97 3.39
N LYS A 130 26.13 -15.39 4.58
CA LYS A 130 27.38 -16.18 4.69
C LYS A 130 27.34 -17.56 4.02
N ILE A 131 26.21 -18.27 4.11
CA ILE A 131 26.08 -19.64 3.59
C ILE A 131 25.61 -19.64 2.12
N TRP A 132 24.51 -18.94 1.85
CA TRP A 132 23.86 -18.91 0.54
C TRP A 132 24.36 -17.81 -0.42
N HIS A 133 25.29 -16.96 0.00
CA HIS A 133 25.95 -15.93 -0.81
C HIS A 133 25.05 -14.94 -1.57
N TYR A 134 23.78 -14.80 -1.19
CA TYR A 134 22.90 -13.77 -1.77
C TYR A 134 23.11 -12.41 -1.09
N ARG A 135 22.95 -11.34 -1.86
CA ARG A 135 22.94 -9.96 -1.36
C ARG A 135 21.54 -9.56 -0.94
N GLY A 136 21.48 -8.66 0.03
CA GLY A 136 20.24 -8.03 0.42
C GLY A 136 20.47 -6.79 1.25
N VAL A 137 19.38 -6.05 1.47
CA VAL A 137 19.37 -4.84 2.30
C VAL A 137 18.59 -5.13 3.57
N ILE A 138 19.14 -4.75 4.71
CA ILE A 138 18.45 -4.88 5.99
C ILE A 138 17.30 -3.86 6.03
N ILE A 139 16.07 -4.33 6.23
CA ILE A 139 14.86 -3.50 6.33
C ILE A 139 14.32 -3.42 7.76
N GLY A 140 14.78 -4.30 8.65
CA GLY A 140 14.40 -4.31 10.06
C GLY A 140 15.28 -5.25 10.89
N TRP A 141 15.21 -5.12 12.21
CA TRP A 141 15.89 -5.99 13.17
C TRP A 141 15.00 -6.24 14.38
N ASP A 142 15.19 -7.36 15.05
CA ASP A 142 14.69 -7.65 16.39
C ASP A 142 15.88 -8.07 17.28
N GLU A 143 15.88 -7.67 18.56
CA GLU A 143 16.95 -8.02 19.52
C GLU A 143 16.98 -9.50 19.85
N GLU A 144 15.80 -10.08 19.87
CA GLU A 144 15.53 -11.50 20.03
C GLU A 144 14.64 -11.92 18.87
N ALA A 145 14.79 -13.16 18.40
CA ALA A 145 14.02 -13.62 17.26
C ALA A 145 12.51 -13.61 17.59
N LYS A 146 11.74 -12.82 16.83
CA LYS A 146 10.28 -12.79 16.91
C LYS A 146 9.67 -13.45 15.67
N ALA A 147 9.27 -14.71 15.80
CA ALA A 147 8.60 -15.46 14.74
C ALA A 147 7.60 -16.47 15.35
N PRO A 148 6.65 -17.01 14.55
CA PRO A 148 5.81 -18.12 14.97
C PRO A 148 6.62 -19.35 15.40
N GLU A 149 6.09 -20.13 16.34
CA GLU A 149 6.78 -21.31 16.88
C GLU A 149 7.03 -22.37 15.80
N GLU A 150 6.11 -22.52 14.83
CA GLU A 150 6.26 -23.38 13.67
C GLU A 150 7.47 -22.99 12.82
N TRP A 151 7.70 -21.67 12.66
CA TRP A 151 8.84 -21.16 11.92
C TRP A 151 10.16 -21.53 12.60
N PHE A 152 10.22 -21.44 13.93
CA PHE A 152 11.40 -21.86 14.69
C PHE A 152 11.69 -23.35 14.55
N LYS A 153 10.66 -24.19 14.58
CA LYS A 153 10.82 -25.64 14.39
C LYS A 153 11.42 -25.97 13.02
N ILE A 154 11.01 -25.25 11.98
CA ILE A 154 11.50 -25.44 10.61
C ILE A 154 12.91 -24.88 10.44
N MET A 155 13.18 -23.68 10.93
CA MET A 155 14.41 -22.94 10.62
C MET A 155 15.56 -23.17 11.61
N HIS A 156 15.26 -23.46 12.87
CA HIS A 156 16.26 -23.62 13.93
C HIS A 156 16.38 -25.07 14.42
N GLY A 157 15.39 -25.91 14.10
CA GLY A 157 15.31 -27.28 14.60
C GLY A 157 15.23 -27.34 16.13
N THR A 158 15.41 -28.53 16.71
CA THR A 158 15.38 -28.75 18.17
C THR A 158 16.72 -28.46 18.86
N GLY A 159 17.82 -28.34 18.10
CA GLY A 159 19.18 -28.34 18.66
C GLY A 159 19.82 -26.97 18.92
N ARG A 160 19.15 -25.84 18.63
CA ARG A 160 19.77 -24.50 18.68
C ARG A 160 18.89 -23.46 19.39
N PRO A 161 18.64 -23.61 20.71
CA PRO A 161 17.79 -22.68 21.45
C PRO A 161 18.35 -21.26 21.53
N HIS A 162 19.68 -21.11 21.56
CA HIS A 162 20.37 -19.83 21.63
C HIS A 162 20.10 -18.90 20.43
N TRP A 163 19.65 -19.43 19.29
CA TRP A 163 19.26 -18.61 18.15
C TRP A 163 18.01 -17.77 18.39
N ARG A 164 17.19 -18.13 19.39
CA ARG A 164 16.03 -17.33 19.78
C ARG A 164 16.42 -16.05 20.51
N THR A 165 17.52 -16.08 21.26
CA THR A 165 18.01 -14.94 22.06
C THR A 165 19.01 -14.08 21.30
N MET A 166 19.29 -14.41 20.04
CA MET A 166 20.18 -13.63 19.19
C MET A 166 19.39 -12.60 18.37
N PRO A 167 20.04 -11.49 17.99
CA PRO A 167 19.42 -10.50 17.15
C PRO A 167 19.25 -11.03 15.73
N ASN A 168 18.02 -10.95 15.22
CA ASN A 168 17.66 -11.38 13.87
C ASN A 168 17.28 -10.16 13.02
N TYR A 169 17.46 -10.29 11.71
CA TYR A 169 17.31 -9.23 10.73
C TYR A 169 16.31 -9.63 9.66
N ALA A 170 15.41 -8.71 9.30
CA ALA A 170 14.63 -8.80 8.09
C ALA A 170 15.44 -8.22 6.93
N ILE A 171 15.63 -9.00 5.87
CA ILE A 171 16.48 -8.68 4.74
C ILE A 171 15.65 -8.76 3.47
N LEU A 172 15.64 -7.68 2.69
CA LEU A 172 15.11 -7.67 1.33
C LEU A 172 16.18 -8.21 0.39
N VAL A 173 15.90 -9.34 -0.26
CA VAL A 173 16.89 -10.04 -1.10
C VAL A 173 16.94 -9.45 -2.50
N ASP A 174 18.15 -9.33 -3.05
CA ASP A 174 18.38 -8.89 -4.42
C ASP A 174 17.77 -9.89 -5.43
N SER A 175 16.96 -9.39 -6.36
CA SER A 175 16.32 -10.20 -7.40
C SER A 175 17.31 -10.76 -8.42
N ARG A 176 18.52 -10.23 -8.48
CA ARG A 176 19.60 -10.80 -9.31
C ARG A 176 20.15 -12.10 -8.74
N ASP A 177 20.05 -12.27 -7.41
CA ASP A 177 20.58 -13.44 -6.71
C ASP A 177 19.50 -14.51 -6.44
N ARG A 178 18.21 -14.13 -6.56
CA ARG A 178 17.04 -15.02 -6.41
C ARG A 178 16.00 -14.69 -7.47
N SER A 179 15.54 -15.69 -8.22
CA SER A 179 14.55 -15.52 -9.30
C SER A 179 13.20 -14.93 -8.85
N LYS A 180 12.83 -15.10 -7.57
CA LYS A 180 11.64 -14.51 -6.98
C LYS A 180 12.03 -13.45 -5.95
N PRO A 181 11.49 -12.22 -6.05
CA PRO A 181 11.63 -11.22 -4.99
C PRO A 181 11.07 -11.78 -3.68
N GLN A 182 11.87 -11.72 -2.61
CA GLN A 182 11.48 -12.24 -1.31
C GLN A 182 12.15 -11.47 -0.17
N ILE A 183 11.50 -11.49 0.98
CA ILE A 183 12.07 -11.02 2.25
C ILE A 183 12.45 -12.25 3.06
N THR A 184 13.67 -12.25 3.60
CA THR A 184 14.18 -13.33 4.45
C THR A 184 14.40 -12.82 5.86
N TYR A 185 14.24 -13.69 6.84
CA TYR A 185 14.49 -13.41 8.24
C TYR A 185 15.64 -14.28 8.74
N VAL A 186 16.73 -13.65 9.19
CA VAL A 186 18.04 -14.31 9.40
C VAL A 186 18.68 -13.85 10.70
#